data_AF-A0A7S6UGK2-F1
#
_entry.id   AF-A0A7S6UGK2-F1
#
_cell.length_a   1.000
_cell.length_b   1.000
_cell.length_c   1.000
_cell.angle_alpha   90.00
_cell.angle_beta   90.00
_cell.angle_gamma   90.00
#
_symmetry.space_group_name_H-M   'P 1'
#
loop_
_entity.id
_entity.type
_entity.pdbx_description
1 polymer ?
#
loop_
_entity_poly.entity_id
_entity_poly.type
_entity_poly.pdbx_seq_one_letter_code
_entity_poly.pdbx_strand_id
1 'polypeptide(L)'
;MALALLAGCTAGPATPPALAGPPDTAGDPRNAPCAVVTRQMVASAFSIDAALIEQSSMSSLCAYRWEDERDLLEVTVHVRAVAASRAQARELFQEATAGEAPRLPPANPSGPFEEVAGIGAKARLDTGTSDLHVLGDGLYFTLNAYSGAGGRTAADGAGTAGAVDARTRWWQHTLPQRRQHTQALGRVWSGSRQEP
;
A
#
# COMPACT_ATOMS: atom_id res chain seq x y z
N MET A 1 42.43 36.34 66.16
CA MET A 1 41.10 35.73 65.96
C MET A 1 40.65 36.16 64.57
N ALA A 2 40.78 35.33 63.52
CA ALA A 2 39.87 34.24 63.11
C ALA A 2 38.44 34.80 62.86
N LEU A 3 37.76 34.64 61.73
CA LEU A 3 37.62 33.47 60.84
C LEU A 3 37.30 33.89 59.39
N ALA A 4 37.73 33.04 58.45
CA ALA A 4 37.21 32.93 57.09
C ALA A 4 35.84 32.21 57.08
N LEU A 5 34.97 32.53 56.11
CA LEU A 5 33.83 31.70 55.73
C LEU A 5 33.73 31.62 54.20
N LEU A 6 34.02 30.42 53.69
CA LEU A 6 33.79 29.93 52.34
C LEU A 6 32.58 28.99 52.35
N ALA A 7 32.00 28.79 51.16
CA ALA A 7 31.09 27.73 50.72
C ALA A 7 29.58 27.90 51.06
N GLY A 8 28.64 27.53 50.19
CA GLY A 8 28.77 26.80 48.93
C GLY A 8 27.46 26.79 48.11
N CYS A 9 27.61 26.63 46.80
CA CYS A 9 26.50 26.39 45.88
C CYS A 9 26.06 24.93 45.99
N THR A 10 24.78 24.70 46.28
CA THR A 10 24.15 23.38 46.20
C THR A 10 23.88 23.03 44.75
N ALA A 11 24.64 22.09 44.19
CA ALA A 11 24.30 21.43 42.94
C ALA A 11 23.12 20.47 43.19
N GLY A 12 21.96 20.79 42.61
CA GLY A 12 20.80 19.90 42.64
C GLY A 12 21.06 18.63 41.83
N PRO A 13 20.44 17.48 42.17
CA PRO A 13 20.62 16.24 41.46
C PRO A 13 20.10 16.37 40.01
N ALA A 14 20.97 16.10 39.05
CA ALA A 14 20.60 15.98 37.65
C ALA A 14 19.64 14.79 37.50
N THR A 15 18.40 15.06 37.12
CA THR A 15 17.45 14.04 36.70
C THR A 15 18.03 13.33 35.48
N PRO A 16 18.23 12.00 35.50
CA PRO A 16 18.63 11.29 34.29
C PRO A 16 17.58 11.50 33.21
N PRO A 17 17.97 11.68 31.94
CA PRO A 17 17.01 11.78 30.85
C PRO A 17 16.13 10.53 30.87
N ALA A 18 14.81 10.74 30.83
CA ALA A 18 13.85 9.66 30.69
C ALA A 18 14.27 8.79 29.50
N LEU A 19 14.52 7.51 29.76
CA LEU A 19 14.67 6.51 28.72
C LEU A 19 13.47 6.65 27.79
N ALA A 20 13.72 7.06 26.54
CA ALA A 20 12.71 7.04 25.50
C ALA A 20 12.08 5.65 25.51
N GLY A 21 10.76 5.59 25.76
CA GLY A 21 10.01 4.35 25.63
C GLY A 21 10.21 3.76 24.23
N PRO A 22 9.98 2.45 24.06
CA PRO A 22 9.99 1.85 22.73
C PRO A 22 9.04 2.65 21.81
N PRO A 23 9.40 2.85 20.53
CA PRO A 23 8.53 3.55 19.59
C PRO A 23 7.15 2.89 19.60
N ASP A 24 6.11 3.70 19.74
CA ASP A 24 4.72 3.25 19.78
C ASP A 24 4.43 2.27 18.64
N THR A 25 4.28 0.99 18.99
CA THR A 25 3.87 -0.08 18.07
C THR A 25 2.43 0.06 17.58
N ALA A 26 1.69 1.03 18.14
CA ALA A 26 0.37 1.46 17.68
C ALA A 26 0.37 2.11 16.28
N GLY A 27 1.54 2.37 15.69
CA GLY A 27 1.69 3.01 14.38
C GLY A 27 2.24 2.14 13.25
N ASP A 28 2.55 0.84 13.45
CA ASP A 28 3.12 0.02 12.37
C ASP A 28 2.05 -0.33 11.31
N PRO A 29 2.19 0.15 10.07
CA PRO A 29 1.24 -0.17 8.99
C PRO A 29 1.13 -1.66 8.67
N ARG A 30 2.05 -2.53 9.10
CA ARG A 30 1.91 -3.99 8.96
C ARG A 30 0.82 -4.56 9.87
N ASN A 31 0.63 -3.95 11.03
CA ASN A 31 -0.38 -4.32 12.01
C ASN A 31 -1.72 -3.61 11.75
N ALA A 32 -1.69 -2.48 11.05
CA ALA A 32 -2.87 -1.71 10.63
C ALA A 32 -2.82 -1.33 9.14
N PRO A 33 -2.85 -2.30 8.20
CA PRO A 33 -2.66 -2.04 6.77
C PRO A 33 -3.74 -1.15 6.16
N CYS A 34 -4.96 -1.16 6.72
CA CYS A 34 -6.05 -0.29 6.28
C CYS A 34 -5.82 1.19 6.60
N ALA A 35 -4.82 1.55 7.41
CA ALA A 35 -4.42 2.93 7.64
C ALA A 35 -3.57 3.50 6.48
N VAL A 36 -3.04 2.63 5.59
CA VAL A 36 -2.23 3.06 4.44
C VAL A 36 -3.10 3.66 3.35
N VAL A 37 -4.18 2.96 2.99
CA VAL A 37 -5.24 3.40 2.08
C VAL A 37 -6.52 3.18 2.84
N THR A 38 -7.19 4.25 3.24
CA THR A 38 -8.39 4.18 4.08
C THR A 38 -9.64 3.90 3.25
N ARG A 39 -10.71 3.45 3.93
CA ARG A 39 -12.03 3.26 3.29
C ARG A 39 -12.53 4.53 2.60
N GLN A 40 -12.29 5.69 3.20
CA GLN A 40 -12.69 6.99 2.68
C GLN A 40 -11.92 7.35 1.40
N MET A 41 -10.64 6.99 1.31
CA MET A 41 -9.87 7.16 0.08
C MET A 41 -10.42 6.29 -1.05
N VAL A 42 -10.79 5.04 -0.75
CA VAL A 42 -11.42 4.13 -1.71
C VAL A 42 -12.79 4.67 -2.14
N ALA A 43 -13.64 5.04 -1.18
CA ALA A 43 -14.94 5.68 -1.42
C ALA A 43 -14.82 6.90 -2.34
N SER A 44 -13.87 7.79 -2.06
CA SER A 44 -13.60 8.97 -2.89
C SER A 44 -13.09 8.61 -4.28
N ALA A 45 -12.24 7.59 -4.41
CA ALA A 45 -11.68 7.19 -5.71
C ALA A 45 -12.74 6.60 -6.65
N PHE A 46 -13.74 5.90 -6.09
CA PHE A 46 -14.76 5.19 -6.87
C PHE A 46 -16.16 5.81 -6.79
N SER A 47 -16.32 6.92 -6.07
CA SER A 47 -17.62 7.58 -5.85
C SER A 47 -18.67 6.63 -5.25
N ILE A 48 -18.24 5.76 -4.33
CA ILE A 48 -19.09 4.82 -3.59
C ILE A 48 -19.17 5.30 -2.15
N ASP A 49 -20.34 5.23 -1.52
CA ASP A 49 -20.47 5.56 -0.10
C ASP A 49 -19.59 4.64 0.76
N ALA A 50 -18.74 5.23 1.60
CA ALA A 50 -17.86 4.49 2.50
C ALA A 50 -18.64 3.55 3.44
N ALA A 51 -19.89 3.84 3.77
CA ALA A 51 -20.74 2.98 4.59
C ALA A 51 -21.10 1.65 3.89
N LEU A 52 -21.10 1.63 2.56
CA LEU A 52 -21.41 0.45 1.75
C LEU A 52 -20.19 -0.45 1.48
N ILE A 53 -18.99 0.06 1.76
CA ILE A 53 -17.75 -0.69 1.52
C ILE A 53 -17.45 -1.57 2.73
N GLU A 54 -17.48 -2.87 2.51
CA GLU A 54 -16.92 -3.86 3.42
C GLU A 54 -15.41 -3.73 3.45
N GLN A 55 -14.84 -3.70 4.65
CA GLN A 55 -13.40 -3.64 4.87
C GLN A 55 -12.98 -4.82 5.72
N SER A 56 -11.97 -5.55 5.26
CA SER A 56 -11.31 -6.60 6.02
C SER A 56 -9.82 -6.36 6.10
N SER A 57 -9.21 -6.86 7.18
CA SER A 57 -7.78 -6.73 7.44
C SER A 57 -7.22 -8.08 7.87
N MET A 58 -6.08 -8.45 7.30
CA MET A 58 -5.27 -9.60 7.68
C MET A 58 -3.81 -9.13 7.76
N SER A 59 -2.91 -9.88 8.41
CA SER A 59 -1.50 -9.45 8.60
C SER A 59 -0.91 -8.85 7.30
N SER A 60 -0.51 -7.56 7.37
CA SER A 60 0.00 -6.75 6.25
C SER A 60 -0.93 -6.51 5.03
N LEU A 61 -2.17 -7.02 5.04
CA LEU A 61 -3.12 -6.88 3.95
C LEU A 61 -4.42 -6.21 4.40
N CYS A 62 -4.89 -5.25 3.62
CA CYS A 62 -6.24 -4.70 3.71
C CYS A 62 -6.99 -4.99 2.41
N ALA A 63 -8.25 -5.38 2.53
CA ALA A 63 -9.14 -5.56 1.39
C ALA A 63 -10.43 -4.76 1.58
N TYR A 64 -10.88 -4.15 0.50
CA TYR A 64 -12.16 -3.46 0.42
C TYR A 64 -13.02 -4.12 -0.65
N ARG A 65 -14.27 -4.40 -0.30
CA ARG A 65 -15.25 -4.99 -1.20
C ARG A 65 -16.55 -4.22 -1.12
N TRP A 66 -17.18 -4.04 -2.26
CA TRP A 66 -18.58 -3.64 -2.35
C TRP A 66 -19.18 -4.37 -3.53
N GLU A 67 -20.43 -4.81 -3.41
CA GLU A 67 -21.14 -5.54 -4.46
C GLU A 67 -22.60 -5.11 -4.44
N ASP A 68 -23.17 -4.92 -5.63
CA ASP A 68 -24.60 -4.76 -5.83
C ASP A 68 -25.10 -5.74 -6.91
N GLU A 69 -26.31 -5.55 -7.44
CA GLU A 69 -26.90 -6.46 -8.43
C GLU A 69 -26.07 -6.64 -9.72
N ARG A 70 -25.21 -5.66 -10.06
CA ARG A 70 -24.48 -5.66 -11.35
C ARG A 70 -23.01 -5.36 -11.22
N ASP A 71 -22.59 -4.66 -10.18
CA ASP A 71 -21.25 -4.11 -10.03
C ASP A 71 -20.53 -4.69 -8.81
N LEU A 72 -19.21 -4.77 -8.95
CA LEU A 72 -18.27 -5.22 -7.94
C LEU A 72 -17.14 -4.19 -7.83
N LEU A 73 -16.82 -3.79 -6.61
CA LEU A 73 -15.56 -3.19 -6.22
C LEU A 73 -14.73 -4.23 -5.48
N GLU A 74 -13.49 -4.41 -5.92
CA GLU A 74 -12.47 -5.21 -5.23
C GLU A 74 -11.18 -4.38 -5.18
N VAL A 75 -10.75 -3.99 -3.98
CA VAL A 75 -9.47 -3.30 -3.78
C VAL A 75 -8.65 -4.09 -2.78
N THR A 76 -7.39 -4.34 -3.12
CA THR A 76 -6.41 -4.95 -2.21
C THR A 76 -5.22 -4.04 -2.02
N VAL A 77 -4.75 -3.97 -0.78
CA VAL A 77 -3.62 -3.15 -0.35
C VAL A 77 -2.74 -4.07 0.47
N HIS A 78 -1.51 -4.28 0.03
CA HIS A 78 -0.57 -5.19 0.68
C HIS A 78 0.70 -4.43 1.05
N VAL A 79 0.89 -4.22 2.35
CA VAL A 79 2.10 -3.64 2.94
C VAL A 79 3.23 -4.64 2.84
N ARG A 80 4.11 -4.46 1.86
CA ARG A 80 5.25 -5.36 1.62
C ARG A 80 6.35 -5.15 2.65
N ALA A 81 6.65 -3.89 2.97
CA ALA A 81 7.67 -3.57 3.94
C ALA A 81 7.46 -2.22 4.63
N VAL A 82 7.90 -2.17 5.88
CA VAL A 82 8.07 -0.97 6.70
C VAL A 82 9.54 -0.96 7.08
N ALA A 83 10.26 0.05 6.62
CA ALA A 83 11.70 0.15 6.78
C ALA A 83 12.06 1.19 7.85
N ALA A 84 13.21 1.01 8.50
CA ALA A 84 13.69 1.95 9.51
C ALA A 84 14.08 3.32 8.92
N SER A 85 14.31 3.38 7.61
CA SER A 85 14.64 4.61 6.90
C SER A 85 14.01 4.67 5.51
N ARG A 86 13.85 5.89 4.99
CA ARG A 86 13.41 6.14 3.60
C ARG A 86 14.37 5.57 2.56
N ALA A 87 15.66 5.48 2.88
CA ALA A 87 16.68 4.89 2.01
C ALA A 87 16.46 3.38 1.87
N GLN A 88 16.26 2.69 2.99
CA GLN A 88 16.00 1.25 2.99
C GLN A 88 14.66 0.91 2.30
N ALA A 89 13.60 1.69 2.52
CA ALA A 89 12.34 1.49 1.79
C ALA A 89 12.51 1.65 0.28
N ARG A 90 13.36 2.61 -0.15
CA ARG A 90 13.67 2.83 -1.55
C ARG A 90 14.44 1.68 -2.16
N GLU A 91 15.41 1.12 -1.45
CA GLU A 91 16.16 -0.06 -1.89
C GLU A 91 15.22 -1.25 -2.13
N LEU A 92 14.35 -1.56 -1.16
CA LEU A 92 13.34 -2.62 -1.29
C LEU A 92 12.39 -2.40 -2.47
N PHE A 93 11.95 -1.16 -2.67
CA PHE A 93 11.12 -0.80 -3.82
C PHE A 93 11.87 -0.98 -5.14
N GLN A 94 13.14 -0.54 -5.21
CA GLN A 94 13.97 -0.67 -6.40
C GLN A 94 14.27 -2.13 -6.72
N GLU A 95 14.59 -2.94 -5.72
CA GLU A 95 14.79 -4.39 -5.88
C GLU A 95 13.52 -5.05 -6.43
N ALA A 96 12.36 -4.76 -5.84
CA ALA A 96 11.09 -5.32 -6.27
C ALA A 96 10.64 -4.86 -7.66
N THR A 97 11.14 -3.71 -8.15
CA THR A 97 10.75 -3.11 -9.42
C THR A 97 11.89 -3.05 -10.45
N ALA A 98 13.03 -3.66 -10.16
CA ALA A 98 14.18 -3.71 -11.05
C ALA A 98 13.87 -4.44 -12.36
N GLY A 99 12.89 -5.35 -12.33
CA GLY A 99 12.57 -6.27 -13.41
C GLY A 99 13.70 -7.28 -13.59
N GLU A 100 13.39 -8.57 -13.75
CA GLU A 100 14.35 -9.42 -14.45
C GLU A 100 14.42 -8.91 -15.89
N ALA A 101 15.63 -8.63 -16.38
CA ALA A 101 15.85 -8.35 -17.80
C ALA A 101 15.18 -9.47 -18.63
N PRO A 102 14.54 -9.14 -19.76
CA PRO A 102 13.78 -10.14 -20.53
C PRO A 102 14.68 -11.33 -20.89
N ARG A 103 14.34 -12.54 -20.38
CA ARG A 103 15.10 -13.80 -20.62
C ARG A 103 15.08 -14.26 -22.09
N LEU A 104 14.40 -13.54 -22.99
CA LEU A 104 14.26 -13.80 -24.43
C LEU A 104 14.00 -12.45 -25.13
N PRO A 105 14.29 -12.27 -26.43
CA PRO A 105 14.27 -10.95 -27.08
C PRO A 105 12.88 -10.31 -26.94
N PRO A 106 12.79 -9.08 -26.39
CA PRO A 106 11.51 -8.51 -26.02
C PRO A 106 10.78 -7.87 -27.21
N ALA A 107 9.46 -8.07 -27.27
CA ALA A 107 8.57 -7.17 -27.99
C ALA A 107 8.39 -5.81 -27.25
N ASN A 108 8.94 -5.67 -26.03
CA ASN A 108 8.82 -4.47 -25.20
C ASN A 108 10.10 -4.20 -24.36
N PRO A 109 10.90 -3.16 -24.68
CA PRO A 109 12.23 -2.95 -24.10
C PRO A 109 12.25 -2.50 -22.62
N SER A 110 11.10 -2.27 -21.98
CA SER A 110 10.99 -1.62 -20.66
C SER A 110 10.88 -2.57 -19.46
N GLY A 111 10.97 -3.89 -19.65
CA GLY A 111 10.64 -4.86 -18.59
C GLY A 111 9.14 -4.89 -18.27
N PRO A 112 8.69 -5.66 -17.25
CA PRO A 112 7.27 -5.76 -16.93
C PRO A 112 6.73 -4.53 -16.18
N PHE A 113 7.57 -3.55 -15.82
CA PHE A 113 7.18 -2.40 -15.02
C PHE A 113 7.17 -1.10 -15.82
N GLU A 114 6.14 -0.27 -15.60
CA GLU A 114 6.05 1.08 -16.19
C GLU A 114 5.91 2.16 -15.11
N GLU A 115 6.36 3.38 -15.42
CA GLU A 115 6.09 4.53 -14.56
C GLU A 115 4.62 4.96 -14.66
N VAL A 116 4.06 5.46 -13.55
CA VAL A 116 2.69 6.01 -13.54
C VAL A 116 2.73 7.53 -13.59
N ALA A 117 2.16 8.08 -14.67
CA ALA A 117 2.01 9.52 -14.83
C ALA A 117 1.23 10.14 -13.65
N GLY A 118 1.73 11.26 -13.15
CA GLY A 118 1.15 11.98 -12.00
C GLY A 118 1.61 11.50 -10.63
N ILE A 119 2.24 10.32 -10.51
CA ILE A 119 2.83 9.83 -9.24
C ILE A 119 4.37 9.86 -9.29
N GLY A 120 4.95 9.66 -10.49
CA GLY A 120 6.39 9.78 -10.75
C GLY A 120 7.19 8.59 -10.22
N ALA A 121 8.47 8.81 -9.90
CA ALA A 121 9.44 7.77 -9.51
C ALA A 121 9.10 7.01 -8.20
N LYS A 122 8.03 7.40 -7.51
CA LYS A 122 7.52 6.75 -6.29
C LYS A 122 6.56 5.60 -6.59
N ALA A 123 6.24 5.34 -7.85
CA ALA A 123 5.38 4.23 -8.23
C ALA A 123 5.79 3.54 -9.53
N ARG A 124 5.55 2.23 -9.59
CA ARG A 124 5.78 1.37 -10.75
C ARG A 124 4.61 0.41 -10.90
N LEU A 125 3.98 0.39 -12.07
CA LEU A 125 2.89 -0.54 -12.36
C LEU A 125 3.47 -1.80 -13.00
N ASP A 126 3.17 -2.97 -12.44
CA ASP A 126 3.37 -4.25 -13.10
C ASP A 126 2.32 -4.44 -14.21
N THR A 127 2.79 -4.49 -15.45
CA THR A 127 1.95 -4.62 -16.64
C THR A 127 1.30 -5.99 -16.79
N GLY A 128 1.82 -7.03 -16.14
CA GLY A 128 1.29 -8.39 -16.17
C GLY A 128 0.19 -8.65 -15.13
N THR A 129 0.23 -7.95 -13.98
CA THR A 129 -0.72 -8.15 -12.87
C THR A 129 -1.62 -6.94 -12.61
N SER A 130 -1.26 -5.77 -13.13
CA SER A 130 -1.86 -4.46 -12.78
C SER A 130 -1.73 -4.06 -11.31
N ASP A 131 -0.76 -4.66 -10.59
CA ASP A 131 -0.35 -4.21 -9.27
C ASP A 131 0.48 -2.94 -9.40
N LEU A 132 0.15 -1.92 -8.60
CA LEU A 132 0.97 -0.73 -8.48
C LEU A 132 1.82 -0.83 -7.23
N HIS A 133 3.13 -0.87 -7.42
CA HIS A 133 4.14 -0.77 -6.39
C HIS A 133 4.30 0.70 -6.02
N VAL A 134 4.24 1.01 -4.73
CA VAL A 134 4.27 2.39 -4.21
C VAL A 134 5.27 2.52 -3.08
N LEU A 135 6.04 3.62 -3.12
CA LEU A 135 7.02 4.03 -2.12
C LEU A 135 6.62 5.37 -1.48
N GLY A 136 6.54 5.42 -0.14
CA GLY A 136 6.41 6.69 0.59
C GLY A 136 6.60 6.52 2.10
N ASP A 137 7.13 7.55 2.77
CA ASP A 137 7.25 7.59 4.24
C ASP A 137 7.86 6.34 4.91
N GLY A 138 8.87 5.73 4.29
CA GLY A 138 9.50 4.51 4.82
C GLY A 138 8.70 3.23 4.58
N LEU A 139 7.61 3.31 3.82
CA LEU A 139 6.72 2.22 3.45
C LEU A 139 6.93 1.84 1.98
N TYR A 140 6.94 0.53 1.72
CA TYR A 140 6.73 -0.05 0.40
C TYR A 140 5.49 -0.96 0.46
N PHE A 141 4.54 -0.72 -0.44
CA PHE A 141 3.32 -1.51 -0.54
C PHE A 141 2.89 -1.69 -2.00
N THR A 142 1.98 -2.63 -2.23
CA THR A 142 1.31 -2.81 -3.53
C THR A 142 -0.18 -2.56 -3.39
N LEU A 143 -0.80 -2.03 -4.44
CA LEU A 143 -2.24 -1.86 -4.52
C LEU A 143 -2.76 -2.43 -5.84
N ASN A 144 -3.96 -3.02 -5.79
CA ASN A 144 -4.70 -3.48 -6.96
C ASN A 144 -6.17 -3.10 -6.76
N ALA A 145 -6.81 -2.54 -7.78
CA ALA A 145 -8.20 -2.14 -7.69
C ALA A 145 -8.98 -2.54 -8.94
N TYR A 146 -10.20 -3.00 -8.73
CA TYR A 146 -11.19 -3.27 -9.76
C TYR A 146 -12.52 -2.66 -9.35
N SER A 147 -13.21 -2.03 -10.29
CA SER A 147 -14.58 -1.57 -10.15
C SER A 147 -15.27 -1.71 -11.49
N GLY A 148 -16.33 -2.51 -11.57
CA GLY A 148 -17.05 -2.75 -12.81
C GLY A 148 -18.01 -3.92 -12.66
N ALA A 149 -18.49 -4.42 -13.80
CA ALA A 149 -19.43 -5.53 -13.81
C ALA A 149 -18.91 -6.67 -12.93
N GLY A 150 -19.74 -7.06 -11.95
CA GLY A 150 -19.48 -8.21 -11.12
C GLY A 150 -19.10 -9.37 -12.02
N GLY A 151 -17.93 -9.96 -11.75
CA GLY A 151 -17.54 -11.18 -12.44
C GLY A 151 -18.61 -12.19 -12.10
N ARG A 152 -19.57 -12.42 -13.01
CA ARG A 152 -20.48 -13.55 -12.90
C ARG A 152 -19.56 -14.74 -12.75
N THR A 153 -19.42 -15.25 -11.53
CA THR A 153 -18.80 -16.54 -11.26
C THR A 153 -19.78 -17.56 -11.80
N ALA A 154 -19.92 -17.59 -13.12
CA ALA A 154 -20.55 -18.66 -13.84
C ALA A 154 -19.63 -19.86 -13.63
N ALA A 155 -19.91 -20.59 -12.56
CA ALA A 155 -20.54 -21.87 -12.77
C ALA A 155 -21.26 -22.28 -11.49
N ASP A 156 -22.56 -22.00 -11.43
CA ASP A 156 -23.47 -22.91 -10.75
C ASP A 156 -23.24 -24.30 -11.39
N GLY A 157 -22.36 -25.11 -10.78
CA GLY A 157 -22.07 -26.49 -11.21
C GLY A 157 -20.66 -26.84 -11.71
N ALA A 158 -19.67 -25.92 -11.78
CA ALA A 158 -18.29 -26.35 -12.07
C ALA A 158 -17.53 -26.61 -10.77
N GLY A 159 -16.89 -27.78 -10.66
CA GLY A 159 -15.99 -28.09 -9.55
C GLY A 159 -14.82 -27.10 -9.44
N THR A 160 -14.03 -27.21 -8.37
CA THR A 160 -12.97 -26.27 -7.98
C THR A 160 -12.04 -25.84 -9.13
N ALA A 161 -11.65 -26.76 -10.02
CA ALA A 161 -10.79 -26.45 -11.16
C ALA A 161 -11.44 -25.45 -12.14
N GLY A 162 -12.74 -25.60 -12.42
CA GLY A 162 -13.48 -24.69 -13.28
C GLY A 162 -13.63 -23.28 -12.68
N ALA A 163 -13.74 -23.19 -11.35
CA ALA A 163 -13.77 -21.90 -10.65
C ALA A 163 -12.42 -21.17 -10.72
N VAL A 164 -11.30 -21.88 -10.60
CA VAL A 164 -9.94 -21.32 -10.74
C VAL A 164 -9.70 -20.81 -12.16
N ASP A 165 -10.08 -21.59 -13.18
CA ASP A 165 -9.95 -21.18 -14.58
C ASP A 165 -10.83 -19.98 -14.91
N ALA A 166 -12.09 -19.97 -14.43
CA ALA A 166 -13.00 -18.85 -14.63
C ALA A 166 -12.46 -17.57 -13.98
N ARG A 167 -11.95 -17.67 -12.74
CA ARG A 167 -11.30 -16.54 -12.06
C ARG A 167 -10.07 -16.06 -12.82
N THR A 168 -9.24 -16.96 -13.31
CA THR A 168 -8.04 -16.62 -14.08
C THR A 168 -8.41 -15.89 -15.37
N ARG A 169 -9.40 -16.36 -16.12
CA ARG A 169 -9.89 -15.69 -17.33
C ARG A 169 -10.48 -14.31 -17.03
N TRP A 170 -11.30 -14.20 -15.99
CA TRP A 170 -11.85 -12.91 -15.56
C TRP A 170 -10.74 -11.93 -15.16
N TRP A 171 -9.74 -12.41 -14.40
CA TRP A 171 -8.59 -11.60 -14.04
C TRP A 171 -7.86 -11.06 -15.26
N GLN A 172 -7.53 -11.92 -16.22
CA GLN A 172 -6.87 -11.52 -17.46
C GLN A 172 -7.71 -10.52 -18.28
N HIS A 173 -9.01 -10.75 -18.39
CA HIS A 173 -9.92 -9.87 -19.11
C HIS A 173 -10.04 -8.47 -18.46
N THR A 174 -9.90 -8.41 -17.14
CA THR A 174 -10.07 -7.17 -16.37
C THR A 174 -8.78 -6.37 -16.19
N LEU A 175 -7.61 -6.87 -16.64
CA LEU A 175 -6.32 -6.17 -16.49
C LEU A 175 -6.34 -4.70 -16.98
N PRO A 176 -6.88 -4.35 -18.17
CA PRO A 176 -6.90 -2.96 -18.61
C PRO A 176 -7.68 -2.04 -17.66
N GLN A 177 -8.82 -2.52 -17.15
CA GLN A 177 -9.63 -1.78 -16.18
C GLN A 177 -8.95 -1.71 -14.82
N ARG A 178 -8.32 -2.81 -14.36
CA ARG A 178 -7.54 -2.83 -13.12
C ARG A 178 -6.42 -1.81 -13.16
N ARG A 179 -5.65 -1.76 -14.25
CA ARG A 179 -4.63 -0.73 -14.47
C ARG A 179 -5.19 0.67 -14.25
N GLN A 180 -6.29 1.02 -14.90
CA GLN A 180 -6.90 2.36 -14.79
C GLN A 180 -7.28 2.70 -13.35
N HIS A 181 -7.96 1.77 -12.66
CA HIS A 181 -8.48 1.96 -11.31
C HIS A 181 -7.38 1.96 -10.25
N THR A 182 -6.42 1.05 -10.35
CA THR A 182 -5.20 1.02 -9.55
C THR A 182 -4.46 2.36 -9.66
N GLN A 183 -4.26 2.88 -10.87
CA GLN A 183 -3.60 4.18 -11.06
C GLN A 183 -4.41 5.34 -10.48
N ALA A 184 -5.74 5.31 -10.60
CA ALA A 184 -6.61 6.32 -10.01
C ALA A 184 -6.50 6.34 -8.48
N LEU A 185 -6.57 5.18 -7.84
CA LEU A 185 -6.40 5.04 -6.40
C LEU A 185 -4.99 5.48 -5.94
N GLY A 186 -3.96 5.12 -6.70
CA GLY A 186 -2.59 5.57 -6.45
C GLY A 186 -2.44 7.10 -6.47
N ARG A 187 -3.14 7.78 -7.38
CA ARG A 187 -3.16 9.25 -7.44
C ARG A 187 -3.82 9.86 -6.21
N VAL A 188 -4.99 9.36 -5.80
CA VAL A 188 -5.66 9.81 -4.56
C VAL A 188 -4.75 9.65 -3.36
N TRP A 189 -4.10 8.50 -3.23
CA TRP A 189 -3.13 8.25 -2.16
C TRP A 189 -1.98 9.26 -2.17
N SER A 190 -1.36 9.48 -3.34
CA SER A 190 -0.24 10.42 -3.46
C SER A 190 -0.63 11.88 -3.16
N GLY A 191 -1.87 12.28 -3.45
CA GLY A 191 -2.39 13.62 -3.15
C GLY A 191 -2.66 13.81 -1.65
N SER A 192 -3.23 12.81 -0.99
CA SER A 192 -3.55 12.86 0.45
C SER A 192 -2.33 12.97 1.38
N ARG A 193 -1.14 12.63 0.88
CA ARG A 193 0.13 12.66 1.63
C ARG A 193 0.97 13.92 1.37
N GLN A 194 0.47 14.87 0.57
CA GLN A 194 1.18 16.11 0.24
C GLN A 194 0.84 17.29 1.17
N GLU A 195 0.04 17.09 2.22
CA GLU A 195 -0.16 18.14 3.22
C GLU A 195 1.05 18.22 4.19
N PRO A 196 1.51 19.45 4.49
CA PRO A 196 2.83 19.76 5.08
C PRO A 196 3.03 19.33 6.53
#